data_AF-A0A4Y4G0Y8-F1
#
_entry.id   AF-A0A4Y4G0Y8-F1
#
_cell.length_a   1.000
_cell.length_b   1.000
_cell.length_c   1.000
_cell.angle_alpha   90.00
_cell.angle_beta   90.00
_cell.angle_gamma   90.00
#
_symmetry.space_group_name_H-M   'P 1'
#
loop_
_entity.id
_entity.type
_entity.pdbx_description
1 polymer ?
#
loop_
_entity_poly.entity_id
_entity_poly.type
_entity_poly.pdbx_seq_one_letter_code
_entity_poly.pdbx_strand_id
1 'polypeptide(L)' 'MQIKFRYAVRQNLIKIVEIYNQSIKLKNVTADIRQISVSEREAWFENASIDKYPIWI' A
#
# COMPACT_ATOMS: atom_id res chain seq x y z
N MET A 1 -14.24 19.91 2.93
CA MET A 1 -14.21 18.45 2.64
C MET A 1 -13.68 17.76 3.90
N GLN A 2 -14.40 16.78 4.45
CA GLN A 2 -13.96 16.04 5.63
C GLN A 2 -13.34 14.70 5.18
N ILE A 3 -12.09 14.44 5.57
CA ILE A 3 -11.43 13.16 5.32
C ILE A 3 -11.74 12.23 6.49
N LYS A 4 -12.16 11.00 6.20
CA LYS A 4 -12.42 9.96 7.20
C LYS A 4 -11.45 8.82 6.99
N PHE A 5 -10.75 8.44 8.06
CA PHE A 5 -9.81 7.34 8.04
C PHE A 5 -10.50 6.04 8.45
N ARG A 6 -10.11 4.94 7.81
CA ARG A 6 -10.50 3.58 8.21
C ARG A 6 -9.38 2.59 7.95
N TYR A 7 -9.45 1.44 8.60
CA TYR A 7 -8.51 0.35 8.32
C TYR A 7 -8.69 -0.17 6.90
N ALA A 8 -7.56 -0.42 6.23
CA ALA A 8 -7.56 -1.03 4.91
C ALA A 8 -8.10 -2.46 4.99
N VAL A 9 -8.94 -2.82 4.03
CA VAL A 9 -9.35 -4.21 3.79
C VAL A 9 -8.65 -4.73 2.53
N ARG A 10 -8.72 -6.04 2.31
CA ARG A 10 -8.02 -6.73 1.22
C ARG A 10 -8.25 -6.08 -0.16
N GLN A 11 -9.46 -5.59 -0.44
CA GLN A 11 -9.81 -4.92 -1.69
C GLN A 11 -9.04 -3.60 -1.91
N ASN A 12 -8.57 -2.95 -0.83
CA ASN A 12 -7.80 -1.73 -0.92
C ASN A 12 -6.37 -1.96 -1.41
N LEU A 13 -5.84 -3.18 -1.31
CA LEU A 13 -4.47 -3.47 -1.72
C LEU A 13 -4.21 -3.12 -3.18
N ILE A 14 -5.21 -3.30 -4.06
CA ILE A 14 -5.13 -2.91 -5.48
C ILE A 14 -4.81 -1.42 -5.60
N LYS A 15 -5.55 -0.56 -4.90
CA LYS A 15 -5.36 0.90 -4.96
C LYS A 15 -4.07 1.35 -4.29
N ILE A 16 -3.71 0.71 -3.17
CA ILE A 16 -2.45 0.98 -2.46
C ILE A 16 -1.25 0.71 -3.37
N VAL A 17 -1.23 -0.44 -4.04
CA VAL A 17 -0.16 -0.82 -4.96
C VAL A 17 -0.12 0.10 -6.18
N GLU A 18 -1.29 0.51 -6.70
CA GLU A 18 -1.36 1.49 -7.79
C GLU A 18 -0.68 2.82 -7.41
N ILE A 19 -0.99 3.37 -6.22
CA ILE A 19 -0.40 4.62 -5.72
C ILE A 19 1.10 4.45 -5.45
N TYR A 20 1.51 3.34 -4.82
CA TYR A 20 2.92 3.04 -4.57
C TYR A 20 3.73 2.98 -5.88
N ASN A 21 3.18 2.32 -6.90
CA ASN A 21 3.78 2.23 -8.23
C ASN A 21 3.87 3.57 -8.96
N GLN A 22 3.02 4.55 -8.66
CA GLN A 22 3.20 5.92 -9.16
C GLN A 22 4.46 6.55 -8.55
N SER A 23 4.74 6.28 -7.27
CA SER A 23 5.92 6.81 -6.57
C SER A 23 7.23 6.19 -7.06
N ILE A 24 7.24 4.89 -7.40
CA ILE A 24 8.40 4.22 -8.00
C ILE A 24 8.88 4.92 -9.27
N LYS A 25 7.96 5.43 -10.11
CA LYS A 25 8.30 6.14 -11.35
C LYS A 25 9.11 7.42 -11.11
N LEU A 26 8.98 8.02 -9.92
CA LEU A 26 9.71 9.23 -9.53
C LEU A 26 11.15 8.94 -9.10
N LYS A 27 11.48 7.68 -8.75
CA LYS A 27 12.82 7.21 -8.39
C LYS A 27 13.51 7.97 -7.24
N ASN A 28 12.73 8.57 -6.33
CA ASN A 28 13.26 9.37 -5.22
C ASN A 28 12.54 9.16 -3.88
N VAL A 29 11.45 8.40 -3.83
CA VAL A 29 10.67 8.14 -2.61
C VAL A 29 10.81 6.70 -2.12
N THR A 30 10.90 5.74 -3.04
CA THR A 30 10.93 4.30 -2.75
C THR A 30 12.27 3.70 -3.13
N ALA A 31 12.68 2.64 -2.42
CA ALA A 31 13.86 1.86 -2.80
C ALA A 31 13.60 0.89 -3.96
N ASP A 32 12.33 0.64 -4.31
CA ASP A 32 11.96 -0.17 -5.47
C ASP A 32 12.25 0.58 -6.79
N ILE A 33 12.89 -0.12 -7.73
CA ILE A 33 13.28 0.42 -9.05
C ILE A 33 12.40 -0.09 -10.21
N ARG A 34 11.45 -0.99 -9.92
CA ARG A 34 10.47 -1.53 -10.88
C ARG A 34 9.10 -1.56 -10.23
N GLN A 35 8.05 -1.41 -11.03
CA GLN A 35 6.68 -1.54 -10.54
C GLN A 35 6.46 -2.95 -9.99
N ILE A 36 5.69 -3.03 -8.92
CA ILE A 36 5.36 -4.28 -8.21
C ILE A 36 3.90 -4.66 -8.43
N SER A 37 3.61 -5.94 -8.35
CA SER A 37 2.26 -6.49 -8.45
C SER A 37 1.53 -6.52 -7.11
N VAL A 38 0.20 -6.72 -7.16
CA VAL A 38 -0.61 -6.95 -5.96
C VAL A 38 -0.19 -8.24 -5.26
N SER A 39 0.12 -9.28 -6.02
CA SER A 39 0.60 -10.58 -5.50
C SER A 39 1.89 -10.45 -4.68
N GLU A 40 2.81 -9.58 -5.09
CA GLU A 40 4.09 -9.36 -4.35
C GLU A 40 3.88 -8.66 -3.00
N ARG A 41 2.76 -7.96 -2.81
CA ARG A 41 2.44 -7.23 -1.57
C ARG A 41 1.42 -7.94 -0.69
N GLU A 42 0.99 -9.16 -1.04
CA GLU A 42 0.03 -9.91 -0.21
C GLU A 42 0.61 -10.24 1.16
N ALA A 43 1.79 -10.84 1.20
CA ALA A 43 2.45 -11.17 2.46
C ALA A 43 2.73 -9.93 3.33
N TRP A 44 3.09 -8.80 2.72
CA TRP A 44 3.26 -7.54 3.45
C TRP A 44 1.94 -7.07 4.09
N PHE A 45 0.83 -7.16 3.34
CA PHE A 45 -0.48 -6.77 3.82
C PHE A 45 -1.02 -7.71 4.90
N GLU A 46 -0.80 -9.02 4.76
CA GLU A 46 -1.24 -10.04 5.73
C GLU A 46 -0.47 -9.99 7.05
N ASN A 47 0.80 -9.57 7.00
CA ASN A 47 1.61 -9.34 8.20
C ASN A 47 1.25 -8.04 8.93
N ALA A 48 0.48 -7.15 8.30
CA ALA A 48 -0.06 -5.96 8.94
C ALA A 48 -1.34 -6.31 9.71
N SER A 49 -1.43 -5.80 10.95
CA SER A 49 -2.63 -5.90 11.77
C SER A 49 -2.93 -4.55 12.41
N ILE A 50 -4.11 -4.42 13.00
CA ILE A 50 -4.51 -3.21 13.73
C ILE A 50 -3.53 -2.92 14.88
N ASP A 51 -3.06 -3.98 15.54
CA ASP A 51 -2.13 -3.88 16.68
C ASP A 51 -0.66 -3.74 16.25
N LYS A 52 -0.34 -4.09 14.99
CA LYS A 52 1.03 -4.11 14.48
C LYS A 52 1.11 -3.67 13.01
N TYR A 53 1.62 -2.46 12.79
CA TYR A 53 1.72 -1.80 11.48
C TYR A 53 0.36 -1.56 10.80
N PRO A 54 -0.58 -0.84 11.44
CA PRO A 54 -1.90 -0.61 10.86
C PRO A 54 -1.82 0.19 9.55
N ILE A 55 -2.54 -0.29 8.54
CA ILE A 55 -2.65 0.38 7.24
C ILE A 55 -3.98 1.14 7.20
N TRP A 56 -3.90 2.44 6.99
CA TRP A 56 -5.03 3.36 6.95
C TRP A 56 -5.30 3.83 5.53
N ILE A 57 -6.58 4.07 5.25
CA ILE A 57 -7.07 4.70 4.02
C ILE A 57 -8.09 5.80 4.33
#